data_AF-A0A532EE33-F1
#
_entry.id   AF-A0A532EE33-F1
#
_cell.length_a   1.000
_cell.length_b   1.000
_cell.length_c   1.000
_cell.angle_alpha   90.00
_cell.angle_beta   90.00
_cell.angle_gamma   90.00
#
_symmetry.space_group_name_H-M   'P 1'
#
loop_
_entity.id
_entity.type
_entity.pdbx_description
1 polymer ?
#
loop_
_entity_poly.entity_id
_entity_poly.type
_entity_poly.pdbx_seq_one_letter_code
_entity_poly.pdbx_strand_id
1 'polypeptide(L)'
;MTAQFRTDYQSQDVAIEVIGVWDTVGALGIPIALFSPLDHLLFRFYDTALHPNVRFGYHALAIDEKRESFTPTLWDVREGIEQVWFAGVHADIGGGYKETGLSDLTLAWMLRNLQPHGMLFRDLAFAPNGSPAILGDPLMTPMHDSYKPPFVTARPAVRAIPPSPTIHISVQQRCDKAQPPYRPTNLPPEPRAYVE
;
A
#
# COMPACT_ATOMS: atom_id res chain seq x y z
N MET A 1 -23.03 -9.45 -4.79
CA MET A 1 -23.73 -9.13 -6.06
C MET A 1 -24.69 -10.27 -6.38
N THR A 2 -25.97 -9.98 -6.65
CA THR A 2 -27.00 -11.03 -6.83
C THR A 2 -27.00 -11.59 -8.25
N ALA A 3 -27.48 -12.82 -8.44
CA ALA A 3 -27.65 -13.42 -9.78
C ALA A 3 -28.54 -12.56 -10.69
N GLN A 4 -29.59 -11.96 -10.12
CA GLN A 4 -30.49 -11.04 -10.82
C GLN A 4 -29.75 -9.84 -11.42
N PHE A 5 -28.86 -9.20 -10.65
CA PHE A 5 -28.06 -8.07 -11.14
C PHE A 5 -27.19 -8.48 -12.34
N ARG A 6 -26.57 -9.66 -12.29
CA ARG A 6 -25.73 -10.14 -13.41
C ARG A 6 -26.55 -10.32 -14.69
N THR A 7 -27.77 -10.83 -14.57
CA THR A 7 -28.70 -11.00 -15.69
C THR A 7 -29.19 -9.65 -16.22
N ASP A 8 -29.65 -8.75 -15.35
CA ASP A 8 -30.21 -7.45 -15.73
C ASP A 8 -29.21 -6.56 -16.46
N TYR A 9 -27.92 -6.67 -16.11
CA TYR A 9 -26.83 -5.88 -16.69
C TYR A 9 -25.91 -6.68 -17.61
N GLN A 10 -26.29 -7.90 -18.02
CA GLN A 10 -25.48 -8.77 -18.90
C GLN A 10 -24.00 -8.90 -18.46
N SER A 11 -23.78 -8.96 -17.15
CA SER A 11 -22.43 -8.99 -16.58
C SER A 11 -21.73 -10.30 -16.96
N GLN A 12 -20.54 -10.18 -17.53
CA GLN A 12 -19.69 -11.33 -17.85
C GLN A 12 -18.69 -11.56 -16.72
N ASP A 13 -18.44 -12.83 -16.39
CA ASP A 13 -17.35 -13.19 -15.49
C ASP A 13 -16.02 -13.01 -16.25
N VAL A 14 -15.26 -11.98 -15.86
CA VAL A 14 -13.95 -11.67 -16.42
C VAL A 14 -12.88 -12.00 -15.37
N ALA A 15 -11.83 -12.70 -15.79
CA ALA A 15 -10.64 -12.90 -14.98
C ALA A 15 -9.81 -11.61 -15.01
N ILE A 16 -9.43 -11.11 -13.84
CA ILE A 16 -8.54 -9.96 -13.72
C ILE A 16 -7.13 -10.51 -13.62
N GLU A 17 -6.29 -10.22 -14.62
CA GLU A 17 -4.92 -10.72 -14.65
C GLU A 17 -4.12 -10.21 -13.46
N VAL A 18 -4.10 -8.90 -13.23
CA VAL A 18 -3.32 -8.33 -12.13
C VAL A 18 -4.01 -7.11 -11.52
N ILE A 19 -3.90 -6.95 -10.21
CA ILE A 19 -4.26 -5.75 -9.46
C ILE A 19 -3.05 -5.27 -8.66
N GLY A 20 -2.70 -3.99 -8.80
CA GLY A 20 -1.73 -3.31 -7.96
C GLY A 20 -2.41 -2.23 -7.13
N VAL A 21 -2.20 -2.21 -5.81
CA VAL A 21 -2.74 -1.18 -4.91
C VAL A 21 -1.70 -0.68 -3.92
N TRP A 22 -1.89 0.55 -3.47
CA TRP A 22 -1.09 1.15 -2.41
C TRP A 22 -2.00 1.41 -1.21
N ASP A 23 -1.64 0.78 -0.10
CA ASP A 23 -2.10 1.08 1.24
C ASP A 23 -3.62 1.24 1.40
N THR A 24 -4.38 0.33 0.79
CA THR A 24 -5.86 0.28 0.82
C THR A 24 -6.42 0.52 2.23
N VAL A 25 -7.25 1.56 2.39
CA VAL A 25 -7.95 1.89 3.64
C VAL A 25 -9.42 1.55 3.49
N GLY A 26 -9.92 0.63 4.33
CA GLY A 26 -11.31 0.17 4.30
C GLY A 26 -12.19 0.82 5.37
N ALA A 27 -11.57 1.47 6.36
CA ALA A 27 -12.22 1.84 7.61
C ALA A 27 -13.25 2.99 7.51
N LEU A 28 -13.37 3.70 6.38
CA LEU A 28 -14.13 4.96 6.38
C LEU A 28 -14.98 5.31 5.17
N GLY A 29 -14.83 4.63 4.03
CA GLY A 29 -15.05 5.37 2.80
C GLY A 29 -14.15 6.61 2.78
N ILE A 30 -14.40 7.57 1.91
CA ILE A 30 -13.49 8.72 1.78
C ILE A 30 -13.54 9.56 3.08
N PRO A 31 -12.43 9.73 3.83
CA PRO A 31 -12.41 10.54 5.04
C PRO A 31 -12.33 12.01 4.65
N ILE A 32 -13.43 12.56 4.15
CA ILE A 32 -13.56 14.00 3.95
C ILE A 32 -14.19 14.57 5.21
N ALA A 33 -13.46 15.41 5.93
CA ALA A 33 -13.97 16.24 7.03
C ALA A 33 -15.06 17.26 6.60
N LEU A 34 -15.77 17.00 5.50
CA LEU A 34 -16.79 17.83 4.89
C LEU A 34 -18.21 17.23 5.04
N PHE A 35 -18.34 16.01 5.59
CA PHE A 35 -19.64 15.35 5.72
C PHE A 35 -19.91 14.76 7.12
N SER A 36 -21.20 14.62 7.42
CA SER A 36 -21.78 14.23 8.72
C SER A 36 -21.34 12.83 9.18
N PRO A 37 -21.29 12.52 10.50
CA PRO A 37 -21.01 11.17 11.01
C PRO A 37 -21.96 10.06 10.51
N LEU A 38 -23.05 10.40 9.82
CA LEU A 38 -23.95 9.46 9.14
C LEU A 38 -23.33 8.86 7.86
N ASP A 39 -22.28 9.46 7.31
CA ASP A 39 -21.67 9.06 6.05
C ASP A 39 -20.81 7.79 6.18
N HIS A 40 -20.34 7.47 7.40
CA HIS A 40 -19.63 6.22 7.72
C HIS A 40 -20.47 4.96 7.51
N LEU A 41 -21.80 5.08 7.35
CA LEU A 41 -22.69 3.97 7.00
C LEU A 41 -22.93 3.89 5.49
N LEU A 42 -22.81 5.01 4.77
CA LEU A 42 -23.06 5.11 3.34
C LEU A 42 -21.84 4.74 2.49
N PHE A 43 -20.63 4.93 3.01
CA PHE A 43 -19.38 4.69 2.26
C PHE A 43 -18.55 3.49 2.77
N ARG A 44 -19.11 2.62 3.60
CA ARG A 44 -18.46 1.32 3.87
C ARG A 44 -18.37 0.55 2.57
N PHE A 45 -17.18 0.09 2.24
CA PHE A 45 -17.01 -0.88 1.17
C PHE A 45 -17.89 -2.10 1.48
N TYR A 46 -18.69 -2.49 0.49
CA TYR A 46 -19.59 -3.64 0.60
C TYR A 46 -18.82 -4.94 0.84
N ASP A 47 -17.65 -5.03 0.24
CA ASP A 47 -16.68 -6.10 0.40
C ASP A 47 -15.28 -5.48 0.29
N THR A 48 -14.38 -5.88 1.18
CA THR A 48 -12.98 -5.43 1.19
C THR A 48 -12.02 -6.56 0.86
N ALA A 49 -12.53 -7.78 0.68
CA ALA A 49 -11.75 -8.92 0.22
C ALA A 49 -11.38 -8.74 -1.25
N LEU A 50 -10.18 -9.22 -1.60
CA LEU A 50 -9.77 -9.30 -3.00
C LEU A 50 -10.58 -10.40 -3.69
N HIS A 51 -11.29 -10.03 -4.74
CA HIS A 51 -12.17 -10.97 -5.45
C HIS A 51 -11.40 -12.22 -5.94
N PRO A 52 -11.98 -13.43 -5.85
CA PRO A 52 -11.31 -14.67 -6.27
C PRO A 52 -10.86 -14.70 -7.74
N ASN A 53 -11.54 -13.96 -8.62
CA ASN A 53 -11.19 -13.86 -10.06
C ASN A 53 -9.92 -13.03 -10.33
N VAL A 54 -9.30 -12.43 -9.31
CA VAL A 54 -8.00 -11.77 -9.43
C VAL A 54 -6.91 -12.82 -9.39
N ARG A 55 -6.15 -12.95 -10.47
CA ARG A 55 -5.07 -13.95 -10.59
C ARG A 55 -3.84 -13.52 -9.81
N PHE A 56 -3.41 -12.27 -9.97
CA PHE A 56 -2.27 -11.70 -9.26
C PHE A 56 -2.62 -10.39 -8.55
N GLY A 57 -2.14 -10.21 -7.33
CA GLY A 57 -2.41 -9.02 -6.52
C GLY A 57 -1.15 -8.55 -5.81
N TYR A 58 -0.81 -7.28 -5.97
CA TYR A 58 0.35 -6.66 -5.33
C TYR A 58 -0.11 -5.48 -4.47
N HIS A 59 0.16 -5.55 -3.18
CA HIS A 59 -0.24 -4.52 -2.22
C HIS A 59 0.97 -3.97 -1.46
N ALA A 60 1.31 -2.70 -1.71
CA ALA A 60 2.31 -1.99 -0.93
C ALA A 60 1.66 -1.40 0.33
N LEU A 61 2.18 -1.69 1.52
CA LEU A 61 1.59 -1.33 2.81
C LEU A 61 2.51 -0.42 3.64
N ALA A 62 1.93 0.58 4.31
CA ALA A 62 2.66 1.50 5.17
C ALA A 62 2.90 0.93 6.58
N ILE A 63 4.15 0.98 7.06
CA ILE A 63 4.50 0.57 8.44
C ILE A 63 4.17 1.65 9.46
N ASP A 64 4.38 2.93 9.12
CA ASP A 64 4.51 4.02 10.08
C ASP A 64 3.26 4.91 10.21
N GLU A 65 2.21 4.62 9.45
CA GLU A 65 0.93 5.34 9.54
C GLU A 65 0.24 5.08 10.89
N LYS A 66 -0.25 6.16 11.52
CA LYS A 66 -0.75 6.18 12.91
C LYS A 66 -2.16 6.74 13.04
N ARG A 67 -2.76 7.22 11.96
CA ARG A 67 -4.15 7.67 11.95
C ARG A 67 -5.07 6.46 11.93
N GLU A 68 -5.92 6.35 12.93
CA GLU A 68 -6.93 5.27 13.06
C GLU A 68 -7.79 5.15 11.81
N SER A 69 -8.13 6.31 11.23
CA SER A 69 -8.88 6.43 9.98
C SER A 69 -8.19 5.82 8.76
N PHE A 70 -6.89 5.52 8.86
CA PHE A 70 -6.06 4.92 7.82
C PHE A 70 -5.62 3.50 8.20
N THR A 71 -6.46 2.76 8.92
CA THR A 71 -6.27 1.33 9.16
C THR A 71 -6.29 0.57 7.83
N PRO A 72 -5.24 -0.19 7.49
CA PRO A 72 -5.16 -0.85 6.20
C PRO A 72 -6.10 -2.04 6.14
N THR A 73 -6.64 -2.31 4.95
CA THR A 73 -7.38 -3.54 4.67
C THR A 73 -6.44 -4.55 4.03
N LEU A 74 -6.10 -5.59 4.78
CA LEU A 74 -5.26 -6.68 4.29
C LEU A 74 -6.12 -7.69 3.51
N TRP A 75 -5.51 -8.30 2.51
CA TRP A 75 -6.10 -9.42 1.77
C TRP A 75 -5.79 -10.76 2.43
N ASP A 76 -6.59 -11.77 2.10
CA ASP A 76 -6.32 -13.15 2.46
C ASP A 76 -5.06 -13.66 1.74
N VAL A 77 -4.26 -14.44 2.47
CA VAL A 77 -3.05 -15.05 1.91
C VAL A 77 -3.43 -16.19 0.97
N ARG A 78 -3.09 -16.05 -0.32
CA ARG A 78 -3.23 -17.11 -1.34
C ARG A 78 -2.20 -16.93 -2.44
N GLU A 79 -2.05 -17.97 -3.27
CA GLU A 79 -1.16 -17.93 -4.43
C GLU A 79 -1.46 -16.74 -5.35
N GLY A 80 -0.39 -16.11 -5.84
CA GLY A 80 -0.44 -14.91 -6.69
C GLY A 80 -0.68 -13.60 -5.94
N ILE A 81 -0.87 -13.62 -4.61
CA ILE A 81 -1.13 -12.42 -3.81
C ILE A 81 0.07 -12.08 -2.93
N GLU A 82 0.68 -10.94 -3.20
CA GLU A 82 1.82 -10.40 -2.47
C GLU A 82 1.43 -9.12 -1.73
N GLN A 83 1.64 -9.12 -0.41
CA GLN A 83 1.44 -7.97 0.46
C GLN A 83 2.77 -7.62 1.13
N VAL A 84 3.34 -6.48 0.74
CA VAL A 84 4.70 -6.09 1.11
C VAL A 84 4.68 -4.78 1.88
N TRP A 85 5.33 -4.79 3.05
CA TRP A 85 5.39 -3.65 3.95
C TRP A 85 6.62 -2.79 3.68
N PHE A 86 6.42 -1.47 3.67
CA PHE A 86 7.41 -0.44 3.37
C PHE A 86 7.46 0.60 4.49
N ALA A 87 8.63 1.20 4.68
CA ALA A 87 8.84 2.29 5.63
C ALA A 87 8.16 3.56 5.12
N GLY A 88 7.43 4.26 5.99
CA GLY A 88 6.68 5.46 5.65
C GLY A 88 5.21 5.43 6.09
N VAL A 89 4.58 6.59 6.02
CA VAL A 89 3.12 6.75 6.22
C VAL A 89 2.34 6.56 4.91
N HIS A 90 1.01 6.64 4.95
CA HIS A 90 0.15 6.34 3.79
C HIS A 90 0.60 7.01 2.47
N ALA A 91 0.91 8.30 2.49
CA ALA A 91 1.36 9.05 1.31
C ALA A 91 2.86 8.90 0.98
N ASP A 92 3.67 8.38 1.91
CA ASP A 92 5.02 7.89 1.57
C ASP A 92 4.95 6.59 0.76
N ILE A 93 3.84 5.85 0.86
CA ILE A 93 3.64 4.61 0.11
C ILE A 93 2.89 4.88 -1.19
N GLY A 94 1.77 5.61 -1.14
CA GLY A 94 0.92 5.88 -2.32
C GLY A 94 1.35 7.09 -3.15
N GLY A 95 2.28 7.91 -2.65
CA GLY A 95 2.64 9.20 -3.24
C GLY A 95 1.72 10.34 -2.78
N GLY A 96 2.19 11.58 -2.96
CA GLY A 96 1.45 12.80 -2.61
C GLY A 96 2.26 13.83 -1.83
N TYR A 97 3.44 13.47 -1.32
CA TYR A 97 4.40 14.41 -0.77
C TYR A 97 5.34 14.98 -1.85
N LYS A 98 6.00 16.10 -1.54
CA LYS A 98 7.00 16.72 -2.41
C LYS A 98 8.28 15.89 -2.46
N GLU A 99 8.68 15.34 -1.32
CA GLU A 99 9.81 14.43 -1.19
C GLU A 99 9.33 13.01 -1.53
N THR A 100 9.67 12.52 -2.72
CA THR A 100 9.06 11.32 -3.32
C THR A 100 9.83 10.03 -3.07
N GLY A 101 11.03 10.06 -2.49
CA GLY A 101 11.92 8.89 -2.49
C GLY A 101 11.29 7.62 -1.90
N LEU A 102 10.51 7.71 -0.83
CA LEU A 102 9.81 6.55 -0.27
C LEU A 102 8.72 6.01 -1.21
N SER A 103 7.94 6.90 -1.86
CA SER A 103 6.91 6.49 -2.82
C SER A 103 7.50 6.03 -4.16
N ASP A 104 8.69 6.51 -4.51
CA ASP A 104 9.41 6.06 -5.69
C ASP A 104 9.89 4.62 -5.51
N LEU A 105 10.25 4.20 -4.29
CA LEU A 105 10.57 2.80 -3.99
C LEU A 105 9.35 1.89 -4.17
N THR A 106 8.19 2.29 -3.66
CA THR A 106 6.97 1.48 -3.77
C THR A 106 6.45 1.45 -5.20
N LEU A 107 6.56 2.56 -5.94
CA LEU A 107 6.28 2.62 -7.36
C LEU A 107 7.21 1.71 -8.15
N ALA A 108 8.52 1.77 -7.88
CA ALA A 108 9.51 0.91 -8.53
C ALA A 108 9.20 -0.57 -8.33
N TRP A 109 8.90 -0.97 -7.09
CA TRP A 109 8.47 -2.32 -6.76
C TRP A 109 7.18 -2.69 -7.51
N MET A 110 6.19 -1.81 -7.56
CA MET A 110 4.94 -2.09 -8.26
C MET A 110 5.17 -2.29 -9.76
N LEU A 111 5.93 -1.40 -10.42
CA LEU A 111 6.21 -1.48 -11.86
C LEU A 111 6.87 -2.81 -12.23
N ARG A 112 7.85 -3.26 -11.43
CA ARG A 112 8.53 -4.55 -11.62
C ARG A 112 7.57 -5.73 -11.53
N ASN A 113 6.65 -5.71 -10.58
CA ASN A 113 5.68 -6.78 -10.40
C ASN A 113 4.57 -6.79 -11.45
N LEU A 114 4.18 -5.61 -11.96
CA LEU A 114 3.14 -5.50 -12.97
C LEU A 114 3.64 -5.80 -14.39
N GLN A 115 4.93 -5.53 -14.68
CA GLN A 115 5.49 -5.69 -16.02
C GLN A 115 5.38 -7.12 -16.59
N PRO A 116 5.65 -8.21 -15.85
CA PRO A 116 5.48 -9.58 -16.33
C PRO A 116 4.05 -9.93 -16.77
N HIS A 117 3.04 -9.20 -16.30
CA HIS A 117 1.63 -9.39 -16.66
C HIS A 117 1.22 -8.65 -17.95
N GLY A 118 2.19 -8.17 -18.72
CA GLY A 118 1.94 -7.50 -20.01
C GLY A 118 1.57 -6.03 -19.89
N MET A 119 1.78 -5.41 -18.73
CA MET A 119 1.64 -3.95 -18.59
C MET A 119 2.72 -3.24 -19.40
N LEU A 120 2.30 -2.30 -20.24
CA LEU A 120 3.18 -1.44 -21.01
C LEU A 120 3.35 -0.12 -20.29
N PHE A 121 4.60 0.26 -20.04
CA PHE A 121 4.96 1.54 -19.45
C PHE A 121 5.68 2.40 -20.47
N ARG A 122 5.63 3.73 -20.27
CA ARG A 122 6.44 4.65 -21.07
C ARG A 122 7.92 4.44 -20.76
N ASP A 123 8.79 4.68 -21.74
CA ASP A 123 10.24 4.53 -21.57
C ASP A 123 10.79 5.30 -20.36
N LEU A 124 10.20 6.46 -20.04
CA LEU A 124 10.59 7.29 -18.89
C LEU A 124 10.31 6.63 -17.52
N ALA A 125 9.53 5.55 -17.46
CA ALA A 125 9.30 4.80 -16.22
C ALA A 125 10.54 4.03 -15.77
N PHE A 126 11.49 3.76 -16.69
CA PHE A 126 12.69 3.00 -16.43
C PHE A 126 13.93 3.79 -16.86
N ALA A 127 15.00 3.67 -16.08
CA ALA A 127 16.32 4.10 -16.49
C ALA A 127 16.87 3.19 -17.60
N PRO A 128 17.92 3.60 -18.35
CA PRO A 128 18.46 2.82 -19.47
C PRO A 128 18.95 1.40 -19.12
N ASN A 129 19.24 1.15 -17.84
CA ASN A 129 19.60 -0.17 -17.31
C ASN A 129 18.38 -1.07 -17.00
N GLY A 130 17.16 -0.62 -17.32
CA GLY A 130 15.91 -1.33 -17.07
C GLY A 130 15.40 -1.26 -15.63
N SER A 131 16.09 -0.58 -14.71
CA SER A 131 15.55 -0.35 -13.36
C SER A 131 14.54 0.79 -13.37
N PRO A 132 13.49 0.76 -12.54
CA PRO A 132 12.57 1.89 -12.41
C PRO A 132 13.30 3.20 -12.14
N ALA A 133 12.85 4.28 -12.76
CA ALA A 133 13.43 5.60 -12.59
C ALA A 133 13.06 6.17 -11.21
N ILE A 134 14.04 6.26 -10.31
CA ILE A 134 13.89 6.84 -8.96
C ILE A 134 14.69 8.14 -8.89
N LEU A 135 14.16 9.15 -8.21
CA LEU A 135 14.86 10.42 -7.99
C LEU A 135 15.69 10.39 -6.71
N GLY A 136 17.01 10.54 -6.86
CA GLY A 136 17.94 10.64 -5.72
C GLY A 136 18.14 9.31 -4.98
N ASP A 137 18.59 9.39 -3.72
CA ASP A 137 18.69 8.23 -2.81
C ASP A 137 17.41 8.14 -1.95
N PRO A 138 16.50 7.20 -2.25
CA PRO A 138 15.24 7.10 -1.54
C PRO A 138 15.42 6.66 -0.08
N LEU A 139 16.51 5.98 0.27
CA LEU A 139 16.81 5.58 1.65
C LEU A 139 17.15 6.77 2.53
N MET A 140 17.61 7.88 1.92
CA MET A 140 17.96 9.11 2.62
C MET A 140 16.82 10.13 2.65
N THR A 141 15.68 9.82 2.03
CA THR A 141 14.51 10.70 2.06
C THR A 141 13.93 10.75 3.48
N PRO A 142 13.69 11.95 4.06
CA PRO A 142 13.03 12.07 5.35
C PRO A 142 11.65 11.43 5.32
N MET A 143 11.32 10.68 6.37
CA MET A 143 9.98 10.11 6.51
C MET A 143 9.04 11.20 7.00
N HIS A 144 7.84 11.23 6.43
CA HIS A 144 6.82 12.18 6.86
C HIS A 144 6.12 11.68 8.12
N ASP A 145 5.54 12.64 8.85
CA ASP A 145 4.64 12.35 9.96
C ASP A 145 3.27 12.94 9.63
N SER A 146 2.33 12.05 9.27
CA SER A 146 0.95 12.38 8.93
C SER A 146 0.07 12.59 10.17
N TYR A 147 0.55 12.23 11.37
CA TYR A 147 -0.19 12.38 12.62
C TYR A 147 -0.04 13.79 13.21
N LYS A 148 -0.46 14.79 12.42
CA LYS A 148 -0.41 16.21 12.77
C LYS A 148 -1.82 16.81 12.71
N PRO A 149 -2.10 17.91 13.44
CA PRO A 149 -3.40 18.57 13.37
C PRO A 149 -3.80 18.88 11.92
N PRO A 150 -5.07 18.66 11.52
CA PRO A 150 -6.24 18.32 12.35
C PRO A 150 -6.47 16.81 12.58
N PHE A 151 -5.58 15.93 12.10
CA PHE A 151 -5.77 14.47 12.10
C PHE A 151 -5.29 13.75 13.37
N VAL A 152 -5.07 14.51 14.45
CA VAL A 152 -4.62 13.97 15.75
C VAL A 152 -5.85 13.52 16.53
N THR A 153 -5.93 12.22 16.81
CA THR A 153 -6.86 11.64 17.79
C THR A 153 -6.23 11.64 19.19
N ALA A 154 -6.93 11.13 20.21
CA ALA A 154 -6.40 11.10 21.58
C ALA A 154 -5.19 10.15 21.75
N ARG A 155 -4.99 9.16 20.85
CA ARG A 155 -3.86 8.22 20.87
C ARG A 155 -3.45 7.81 19.45
N PRO A 156 -2.14 7.75 19.13
CA PRO A 156 -1.66 7.18 17.87
C PRO A 156 -2.11 5.72 17.73
N ALA A 157 -2.76 5.38 16.62
CA ALA A 157 -3.14 4.01 16.30
C ALA A 157 -2.00 3.34 15.52
N VAL A 158 -0.98 2.86 16.25
CA VAL A 158 0.11 2.10 15.66
C VAL A 158 -0.47 0.86 14.96
N ARG A 159 -0.10 0.64 13.70
CA ARG A 159 -0.64 -0.46 12.90
C ARG A 159 -0.31 -1.82 13.49
N ALA A 160 -1.32 -2.69 13.52
CA ALA A 160 -1.14 -4.11 13.74
C ALA A 160 -0.60 -4.77 12.47
N ILE A 161 0.66 -5.18 12.50
CA ILE A 161 1.31 -5.91 11.41
C ILE A 161 1.18 -7.42 11.69
N PRO A 162 0.87 -8.27 10.70
CA PRO A 162 0.77 -9.71 10.90
C PRO A 162 2.06 -10.32 11.50
N PRO A 163 2.00 -11.48 12.19
CA PRO A 163 3.19 -12.07 12.84
C PRO A 163 4.33 -12.47 11.90
N SER A 164 4.04 -12.73 10.62
CA SER A 164 5.05 -13.09 9.61
C SER A 164 4.89 -12.21 8.37
N PRO A 165 5.14 -10.89 8.48
CA PRO A 165 4.96 -9.96 7.39
C PRO A 165 6.10 -10.11 6.41
N THR A 166 5.81 -9.85 5.14
CA THR A 166 6.85 -9.67 4.12
C THR A 166 7.21 -8.19 4.07
N ILE A 167 8.46 -7.83 4.34
CA ILE A 167 8.97 -6.46 4.28
C ILE A 167 9.84 -6.28 3.04
N HIS A 168 9.78 -5.12 2.41
CA HIS A 168 10.70 -4.81 1.33
C HIS A 168 12.13 -4.63 1.84
N ILE A 169 13.14 -4.99 1.04
CA ILE A 169 14.56 -4.90 1.43
C ILE A 169 14.97 -3.47 1.84
N SER A 170 14.31 -2.44 1.30
CA SER A 170 14.55 -1.04 1.66
C SER A 170 14.25 -0.75 3.14
N VAL A 171 13.35 -1.50 3.78
CA VAL A 171 13.06 -1.37 5.22
C VAL A 171 14.30 -1.72 6.03
N GLN A 172 14.92 -2.87 5.74
CA GLN A 172 16.15 -3.30 6.41
C GLN A 172 17.30 -2.32 6.13
N GLN A 173 17.48 -1.92 4.88
CA GLN A 173 18.51 -0.96 4.49
C GLN A 173 18.35 0.38 5.23
N ARG A 174 17.10 0.83 5.44
CA ARG A 174 16.79 2.03 6.21
C ARG A 174 17.06 1.84 7.70
N CYS A 175 16.72 0.69 8.28
CA CYS A 175 17.12 0.35 9.66
C CYS A 175 18.65 0.44 9.84
N ASP A 176 19.42 -0.01 8.87
CA ASP A 176 20.89 -0.05 8.99
C ASP A 176 21.53 1.34 8.79
N LYS A 177 20.97 2.18 7.91
CA LYS A 177 21.64 3.40 7.42
C LYS A 177 21.01 4.72 7.86
N ALA A 178 19.73 4.74 8.24
CA ALA A 178 19.02 6.01 8.47
C ALA A 178 19.62 6.80 9.65
N GLN A 179 19.66 8.11 9.49
CA GLN A 179 20.02 9.07 10.53
C GLN A 179 18.92 10.14 10.63
N PRO A 180 18.18 10.23 11.76
CA PRO A 180 18.28 9.38 12.96
C PRO A 180 17.90 7.91 12.69
N PRO A 181 18.31 6.97 13.56
CA PRO A 181 18.05 5.54 13.37
C PRO A 181 16.55 5.23 13.23
N TYR A 182 16.19 4.47 12.20
CA TYR A 182 14.84 3.98 11.98
C TYR A 182 14.63 2.64 12.69
N ARG A 183 13.73 2.58 13.67
CA ARG A 183 13.42 1.39 14.48
C ARG A 183 11.90 1.29 14.73
N PRO A 184 11.11 0.81 13.75
CA PRO A 184 9.66 0.69 13.93
C PRO A 184 9.36 -0.32 15.04
N THR A 185 8.48 0.04 15.98
CA THR A 185 8.18 -0.78 17.16
C THR A 185 7.10 -1.84 16.93
N ASN A 186 6.45 -1.80 15.76
CA ASN A 186 5.35 -2.67 15.37
C ASN A 186 5.75 -3.77 14.37
N LEU A 187 7.03 -3.87 14.00
CA LEU A 187 7.53 -5.03 13.27
C LEU A 187 7.88 -6.16 14.25
N PRO A 188 7.60 -7.43 13.89
CA PRO A 188 8.10 -8.56 14.65
C PRO A 188 9.64 -8.66 14.54
N PRO A 189 10.31 -9.40 15.43
CA PRO A 189 11.77 -9.49 15.45
C PRO A 189 12.39 -10.06 14.16
N GLU A 190 11.70 -10.99 13.49
CA GLU A 190 12.18 -11.68 12.30
C GLU A 190 11.12 -11.61 11.19
N PRO A 191 10.96 -10.45 10.51
CA PRO A 191 10.09 -10.34 9.35
C PRO A 191 10.71 -11.06 8.14
N ARG A 192 9.88 -11.50 7.20
CA ARG A 192 10.37 -12.10 5.95
C ARG A 192 10.84 -10.99 5.02
N ALA A 193 12.05 -11.10 4.48
CA ALA A 193 12.49 -10.20 3.42
C ALA A 193 11.80 -10.57 2.09
N TYR A 194 11.26 -9.58 1.40
CA TYR A 194 10.83 -9.72 0.01
C TYR A 194 12.04 -9.95 -0.87
N VAL A 195 11.94 -10.94 -1.76
CA VAL A 195 12.97 -11.24 -2.76
C VAL A 195 12.36 -10.86 -4.11
N GLU A 196 12.96 -9.85 -4.76
CA GLU A 196 12.57 -9.38 -6.11
C GLU A 196 12.98 -10.37 -7.21
#